data_AF-A0A2S1YN09-F1
#
_entry.id   AF-A0A2S1YN09-F1
#
_cell.length_a   1.000
_cell.length_b   1.000
_cell.length_c   1.000
_cell.angle_alpha   90.00
_cell.angle_beta   90.00
_cell.angle_gamma   90.00
#
_symmetry.space_group_name_H-M   'P 1'
#
loop_
_entity.id
_entity.type
_entity.pdbx_description
1 polymer ?
#
loop_
_entity_poly.entity_id
_entity_poly.type
_entity_poly.pdbx_seq_one_letter_code
_entity_poly.pdbx_strand_id
1 'polypeptide(L)'
;MKKITLGLLLLSSFTILFAQAPQKMNYQSVIRKKDSTLLANTIVGIKTSILLGSATGNSSYVETQNIRTSVNGLATMEIGGGNPVLGTFSGIDWGAGPHFIKTEIDPTGGTNYTISGTSQLLSVPYALYAGSSANKGKTSIILTGSITDAEAVEQIKAQIGLYTENVYVTNASNLTTLDLSEAKNLINLIIQDNANLASIKVDNLTEVYGDLEIENNAKLSSLTFPVLKALYGYDTSILNNAALKKISFPLLTTARGIDFSYNASLNSIDIPLLASLHISQSNTVFSHNALPSSQINLILSRLLNVSPSSGKYIDLSQQNPSAVPTGQGILDKATLISRGNSVSTD
;
A
#
# COMPACT_ATOMS: atom_id res chain seq x y z
N MET A 1 16.15 0.03 48.29
CA MET A 1 17.01 -0.70 47.32
C MET A 1 16.48 -2.10 46.99
N LYS A 2 16.18 -2.98 47.96
CA LYS A 2 15.68 -4.36 47.69
C LYS A 2 14.37 -4.47 46.87
N LYS A 3 13.45 -3.49 46.98
CA LYS A 3 12.18 -3.47 46.23
C LYS A 3 12.35 -3.06 44.76
N ILE A 4 13.40 -2.29 44.43
CA ILE A 4 13.68 -1.82 43.05
C ILE A 4 14.39 -2.92 42.26
N THR A 5 15.29 -3.68 42.89
CA THR A 5 15.91 -4.86 42.30
C THR A 5 14.92 -5.98 41.99
N LEU A 6 13.87 -6.15 42.79
CA LEU A 6 12.82 -7.14 42.53
C LEU A 6 11.95 -6.74 41.31
N GLY A 7 11.66 -5.43 41.16
CA GLY A 7 10.96 -4.90 39.99
C GLY A 7 11.77 -5.02 38.69
N LEU A 8 13.09 -4.81 38.75
CA LEU A 8 13.98 -4.98 37.58
C LEU A 8 14.11 -6.45 37.15
N LEU A 9 14.08 -7.39 38.10
CA LEU A 9 14.14 -8.84 37.82
C LEU A 9 12.81 -9.38 37.24
N LEU A 10 11.68 -8.75 37.59
CA LEU A 10 10.35 -9.07 37.05
C LEU A 10 10.09 -8.46 35.66
N LEU A 11 10.81 -7.40 35.29
CA LEU A 11 10.74 -6.83 33.93
C LEU A 11 11.59 -7.59 32.91
N SER A 12 12.63 -8.31 33.34
CA SER A 12 13.48 -9.12 32.45
C SER A 12 12.91 -10.49 32.10
N SER A 13 11.77 -10.88 32.68
CA SER A 13 11.16 -12.21 32.50
C SER A 13 10.09 -12.29 31.41
N PHE A 14 9.78 -11.17 30.73
CA PHE A 14 8.92 -11.16 29.54
C PHE A 14 9.74 -11.32 28.26
N THR A 15 10.32 -12.50 28.04
CA THR A 15 10.78 -12.87 26.70
C THR A 15 9.57 -13.34 25.91
N ILE A 16 9.19 -12.57 24.89
CA ILE A 16 8.17 -12.96 23.92
C ILE A 16 8.77 -14.12 23.11
N LEU A 17 8.42 -15.36 23.49
CA LEU A 17 8.76 -16.54 22.71
C LEU A 17 7.86 -16.57 21.48
N PHE A 18 8.39 -16.15 20.33
CA PHE A 18 7.75 -16.42 19.04
C PHE A 18 7.82 -17.92 18.80
N ALA A 19 6.69 -18.62 18.89
CA ALA A 19 6.58 -19.98 18.41
C ALA A 19 6.77 -19.98 16.89
N GLN A 20 8.00 -20.18 16.42
CA GLN A 20 8.23 -20.35 15.00
C GLN A 20 7.75 -21.73 14.58
N ALA A 21 6.97 -21.77 13.50
CA ALA A 21 6.63 -23.04 12.87
C ALA A 21 7.93 -23.80 12.58
N PRO A 22 8.03 -25.10 12.91
CA PRO A 22 9.22 -25.88 12.63
C PRO A 22 9.65 -25.71 11.16
N GLN A 23 10.90 -25.32 10.94
CA GLN A 23 11.48 -25.09 9.60
C GLN A 23 11.85 -26.41 8.92
N LYS A 24 10.92 -27.36 8.94
CA LYS A 24 11.08 -28.72 8.41
C LYS A 24 9.72 -29.35 8.13
N MET A 25 9.68 -30.34 7.23
CA MET A 25 8.47 -31.09 6.89
C MET A 25 8.73 -32.59 6.85
N ASN A 26 7.75 -33.40 7.27
CA ASN A 26 7.85 -34.85 7.20
C ASN A 26 7.81 -35.34 5.75
N TYR A 27 8.66 -36.31 5.43
CA TYR A 27 8.69 -36.99 4.14
C TYR A 27 8.90 -38.48 4.33
N GLN A 28 8.14 -39.27 3.56
CA GLN A 28 8.26 -40.72 3.55
C GLN A 28 8.30 -41.23 2.11
N SER A 29 9.17 -42.20 1.87
CA SER A 29 9.27 -42.86 0.57
C SER A 29 9.69 -44.32 0.73
N VAL A 30 9.15 -45.19 -0.12
CA VAL A 30 9.53 -46.60 -0.19
C VAL A 30 10.59 -46.77 -1.26
N ILE A 31 11.78 -47.20 -0.85
CA ILE A 31 12.95 -47.30 -1.72
C ILE A 31 13.05 -48.71 -2.30
N ARG A 32 13.09 -48.78 -3.62
CA ARG A 32 13.27 -50.01 -4.40
C ARG A 32 14.48 -49.91 -5.30
N LYS A 33 15.15 -51.04 -5.53
CA LYS A 33 16.18 -51.17 -6.57
C LYS A 33 15.53 -51.23 -7.96
N LYS A 34 16.37 -51.20 -9.01
CA LYS A 34 15.93 -51.28 -10.41
C LYS A 34 15.16 -52.56 -10.75
N ASP A 35 15.42 -53.65 -10.02
CA ASP A 35 14.71 -54.93 -10.12
C ASP A 35 13.41 -54.98 -9.27
N SER A 36 12.98 -53.84 -8.73
CA SER A 36 11.83 -53.70 -7.80
C SER A 36 11.99 -54.35 -6.43
N THR A 37 13.16 -54.90 -6.09
CA THR A 37 13.42 -55.41 -4.73
C THR A 37 13.47 -54.27 -3.72
N LEU A 38 12.89 -54.50 -2.54
CA LEU A 38 12.92 -53.53 -1.45
C LEU A 38 14.33 -53.39 -0.90
N LEU A 39 14.78 -52.15 -0.75
CA LEU A 39 16.04 -51.87 -0.08
C LEU A 39 15.78 -51.80 1.43
N ALA A 40 15.63 -52.94 2.08
CA ALA A 40 15.24 -53.05 3.49
C ALA A 40 16.44 -52.95 4.45
N ASN A 41 16.24 -52.36 5.63
CA ASN A 41 17.22 -52.29 6.72
C ASN A 41 18.63 -51.81 6.29
N THR A 42 18.70 -50.91 5.31
CA THR A 42 19.95 -50.46 4.68
C THR A 42 20.10 -48.96 4.86
N ILE A 43 21.33 -48.50 5.08
CA ILE A 43 21.64 -47.06 5.10
C ILE A 43 21.71 -46.57 3.65
N VAL A 44 20.94 -45.53 3.34
CA VAL A 44 20.92 -44.86 2.04
C VAL A 44 21.32 -43.40 2.17
N GLY A 45 21.95 -42.86 1.14
CA GLY A 45 22.23 -41.43 1.03
C GLY A 45 21.12 -40.79 0.22
N ILE A 46 20.50 -39.74 0.73
CA ILE A 46 19.40 -39.03 0.07
C ILE A 46 19.80 -37.57 -0.09
N LYS A 47 19.71 -37.07 -1.32
CA LYS A 47 19.78 -35.64 -1.64
C LYS A 47 18.38 -35.17 -2.01
N THR A 48 17.91 -34.17 -1.30
CA THR A 48 16.59 -33.56 -1.51
C THR A 48 16.79 -32.17 -2.11
N SER A 49 16.07 -31.85 -3.18
CA SER A 49 16.01 -30.51 -3.76
C SER A 49 14.57 -30.01 -3.80
N ILE A 50 14.37 -28.74 -3.50
CA ILE A 50 13.10 -28.03 -3.75
C ILE A 50 13.27 -27.22 -5.03
N LEU A 51 12.48 -27.53 -6.06
CA LEU A 51 12.53 -26.88 -7.37
C LEU A 51 11.36 -25.90 -7.52
N LEU A 52 11.60 -24.76 -8.14
CA LEU A 52 10.57 -23.75 -8.42
C LEU A 52 10.02 -23.86 -9.84
N GLY A 53 8.70 -23.73 -9.99
CA GLY A 53 7.99 -23.57 -11.26
C GLY A 53 7.69 -24.86 -12.01
N SER A 54 8.64 -25.81 -12.07
CA SER A 54 8.45 -27.09 -12.76
C SER A 54 9.31 -28.22 -12.17
N ALA A 55 9.03 -29.47 -12.58
CA ALA A 55 9.80 -30.65 -12.20
C ALA A 55 11.27 -30.63 -12.65
N THR A 56 11.63 -29.73 -13.58
CA THR A 56 13.00 -29.51 -14.06
C THR A 56 13.48 -28.08 -13.77
N GLY A 57 12.78 -27.36 -12.89
CA GLY A 57 13.11 -25.98 -12.52
C GLY A 57 14.41 -25.88 -11.72
N ASN A 58 14.83 -24.65 -11.45
CA ASN A 58 16.00 -24.39 -10.62
C ASN A 58 15.74 -24.77 -9.16
N SER A 59 16.75 -25.30 -8.48
CA SER A 59 16.68 -25.61 -7.06
C SER A 59 16.76 -24.32 -6.22
N SER A 60 15.74 -24.03 -5.43
CA SER A 60 15.75 -22.97 -4.41
C SER A 60 16.42 -23.44 -3.11
N TYR A 61 16.40 -24.75 -2.85
CA TYR A 61 17.02 -25.37 -1.68
C TYR A 61 17.51 -26.78 -2.01
N VAL A 62 18.65 -27.19 -1.44
CA VAL A 62 19.21 -28.55 -1.54
C VAL A 62 19.79 -28.97 -0.19
N GLU A 63 19.50 -30.20 0.25
CA GLU A 63 20.09 -30.82 1.43
C GLU A 63 20.49 -32.28 1.20
N THR A 64 21.33 -32.83 2.08
CA THR A 64 21.69 -34.25 2.11
C THR A 64 21.45 -34.87 3.49
N GLN A 65 21.02 -36.13 3.50
CA GLN A 65 20.76 -36.92 4.70
C GLN A 65 21.12 -38.40 4.49
N ASN A 66 21.54 -39.07 5.56
CA ASN A 66 21.73 -40.52 5.57
C ASN A 66 20.65 -41.16 6.46
N ILE A 67 19.84 -42.06 5.89
CA ILE A 67 18.68 -42.66 6.57
C ILE A 67 18.78 -44.17 6.47
N ARG A 68 18.40 -44.87 7.54
CA ARG A 68 18.23 -46.33 7.52
C ARG A 68 16.79 -46.68 7.16
N THR A 69 16.58 -47.43 6.09
CA THR A 69 15.25 -47.92 5.71
C THR A 69 14.72 -48.96 6.69
N SER A 70 13.40 -49.08 6.81
CA SER A 70 12.77 -50.17 7.59
C SER A 70 12.80 -51.51 6.86
N VAL A 71 12.25 -52.56 7.49
CA VAL A 71 12.02 -53.88 6.88
C VAL A 71 11.18 -53.81 5.59
N ASN A 72 10.33 -52.80 5.46
CA ASN A 72 9.47 -52.59 4.30
C ASN A 72 10.10 -51.65 3.26
N GLY A 73 11.40 -51.32 3.38
CA GLY A 73 12.09 -50.37 2.52
C GLY A 73 11.64 -48.92 2.68
N LEU A 74 10.83 -48.61 3.71
CA LEU A 74 10.38 -47.25 4.01
C LEU A 74 11.52 -46.42 4.60
N ALA A 75 11.82 -45.29 3.98
CA ALA A 75 12.62 -44.21 4.54
C ALA A 75 11.69 -43.12 5.08
N THR A 76 11.93 -42.71 6.32
CA THR A 76 11.21 -41.62 7.00
C THR A 76 12.23 -40.55 7.37
N MET A 77 12.01 -39.32 6.94
CA MET A 77 12.91 -38.19 7.20
C MET A 77 12.16 -36.88 7.35
N GLU A 78 12.83 -35.86 7.86
CA GLU A 78 12.33 -34.50 7.93
C GLU A 78 13.13 -33.64 6.95
N ILE A 79 12.50 -33.19 5.85
CA ILE A 79 13.14 -32.28 4.89
C ILE A 79 13.28 -30.91 5.56
N GLY A 80 14.47 -30.31 5.49
CA GLY A 80 14.84 -29.10 6.22
C GLY A 80 15.66 -29.37 7.49
N GLY A 81 15.74 -30.63 7.92
CA GLY A 81 16.58 -31.09 9.04
C GLY A 81 17.93 -31.68 8.63
N GLY A 82 18.23 -31.74 7.32
CA GLY A 82 19.46 -32.31 6.80
C GLY A 82 20.63 -31.34 6.76
N ASN A 83 21.71 -31.75 6.10
CA ASN A 83 22.86 -30.88 5.84
C ASN A 83 22.59 -30.04 4.58
N PRO A 84 22.37 -28.71 4.68
CA PRO A 84 22.10 -27.87 3.53
C PRO A 84 23.35 -27.77 2.64
N VAL A 85 23.15 -27.94 1.33
CA VAL A 85 24.16 -27.79 0.27
C VAL A 85 23.92 -26.50 -0.53
N LEU A 86 22.65 -26.09 -0.68
CA LEU A 86 22.26 -24.85 -1.33
C LEU A 86 21.08 -24.22 -0.59
N GLY A 87 21.18 -22.93 -0.30
CA GLY A 87 20.11 -22.16 0.36
C GLY A 87 19.82 -22.63 1.79
N THR A 88 18.77 -22.06 2.38
CA THR A 88 18.20 -22.48 3.66
C THR A 88 16.73 -22.82 3.47
N PHE A 89 16.20 -23.76 4.26
CA PHE A 89 14.78 -24.14 4.17
C PHE A 89 13.86 -22.94 4.47
N SER A 90 14.27 -22.07 5.41
CA SER A 90 13.56 -20.83 5.75
C SER A 90 13.62 -19.74 4.68
N GLY A 91 14.57 -19.84 3.74
CA GLY A 91 14.73 -18.88 2.65
C GLY A 91 13.93 -19.21 1.39
N ILE A 92 13.16 -20.30 1.39
CA ILE A 92 12.33 -20.70 0.25
C ILE A 92 11.14 -19.75 0.15
N ASP A 93 11.01 -19.05 -0.99
CA ASP A 93 9.83 -18.26 -1.31
C ASP A 93 8.68 -19.16 -1.79
N TRP A 94 7.93 -19.70 -0.83
CA TRP A 94 6.77 -20.56 -1.10
C TRP A 94 5.65 -19.87 -1.90
N GLY A 95 5.65 -18.53 -2.00
CA GLY A 95 4.67 -17.74 -2.75
C GLY A 95 5.03 -17.51 -4.22
N ALA A 96 6.28 -17.78 -4.63
CA ALA A 96 6.77 -17.51 -5.98
C ALA A 96 6.16 -18.41 -7.08
N GLY A 97 5.39 -19.45 -6.72
CA GLY A 97 4.74 -20.35 -7.66
C GLY A 97 4.67 -21.80 -7.17
N PRO A 98 4.40 -22.76 -8.06
CA PRO A 98 4.38 -24.18 -7.71
C PRO A 98 5.79 -24.68 -7.38
N HIS A 99 5.88 -25.55 -6.38
CA HIS A 99 7.13 -26.14 -5.93
C HIS A 99 7.14 -27.66 -6.13
N PHE A 100 8.31 -28.25 -6.34
CA PHE A 100 8.50 -29.68 -6.54
C PHE A 100 9.59 -30.21 -5.60
N ILE A 101 9.36 -31.39 -5.02
CA ILE A 101 10.41 -32.13 -4.31
C ILE A 101 11.07 -33.06 -5.32
N LYS A 102 12.38 -32.94 -5.47
CA LYS A 102 13.22 -33.92 -6.15
C LYS A 102 14.06 -34.66 -5.12
N THR A 103 13.98 -35.99 -5.11
CA THR A 103 14.85 -36.85 -4.31
C THR A 103 15.78 -37.64 -5.21
N GLU A 104 17.05 -37.68 -4.84
CA GLU A 104 18.11 -38.45 -5.49
C GLU A 104 18.74 -39.35 -4.42
N ILE A 105 18.83 -40.67 -4.69
CA ILE A 105 19.15 -41.67 -3.67
C ILE A 105 20.35 -42.53 -4.12
N ASP A 106 21.33 -42.68 -3.23
CA ASP A 106 22.43 -43.64 -3.31
C ASP A 106 22.08 -44.85 -2.40
N PRO A 107 21.85 -46.03 -3.00
CA PRO A 107 21.53 -47.25 -2.26
C PRO A 107 22.61 -47.71 -1.27
N THR A 108 23.85 -47.23 -1.41
CA THR A 108 25.01 -47.63 -0.60
C THR A 108 25.33 -46.66 0.55
N GLY A 109 24.57 -45.57 0.67
CA GLY A 109 24.82 -44.55 1.70
C GLY A 109 25.79 -43.44 1.29
N GLY A 110 26.33 -43.48 0.08
CA GLY A 110 27.26 -42.50 -0.45
C GLY A 110 26.58 -41.31 -1.16
N THR A 111 27.31 -40.73 -2.11
CA THR A 111 26.89 -39.59 -2.94
C THR A 111 26.71 -39.94 -4.42
N ASN A 112 26.76 -41.23 -4.78
CA ASN A 112 26.54 -41.73 -6.13
C ASN A 112 25.05 -42.03 -6.35
N TYR A 113 24.27 -40.97 -6.47
CA TYR A 113 22.81 -41.06 -6.58
C TYR A 113 22.39 -41.70 -7.91
N THR A 114 21.69 -42.84 -7.83
CA THR A 114 21.28 -43.64 -9.00
C THR A 114 19.76 -43.76 -9.14
N ILE A 115 19.01 -43.54 -8.06
CA ILE A 115 17.54 -43.54 -8.06
C ILE A 115 17.10 -42.08 -7.94
N SER A 116 16.18 -41.63 -8.79
CA SER A 116 15.62 -40.28 -8.69
C SER A 116 14.11 -40.28 -8.87
N GLY A 117 13.46 -39.33 -8.21
CA GLY A 117 12.02 -39.10 -8.32
C GLY A 117 11.71 -37.63 -8.08
N THR A 118 10.69 -37.12 -8.78
CA THR A 118 10.22 -35.74 -8.61
C THR A 118 8.70 -35.74 -8.48
N SER A 119 8.20 -35.04 -7.46
CA SER A 119 6.76 -34.86 -7.22
C SER A 119 6.45 -33.40 -6.93
N GLN A 120 5.28 -32.94 -7.35
CA GLN A 120 4.82 -31.60 -7.00
C GLN A 120 4.43 -31.56 -5.52
N LEU A 121 4.82 -30.48 -4.84
CA LEU A 121 4.25 -30.12 -3.54
C LEU A 121 2.88 -29.50 -3.77
N LEU A 122 1.83 -30.21 -3.37
CA LEU A 122 0.47 -29.68 -3.33
C LEU A 122 0.22 -29.06 -1.96
N SER A 123 -0.45 -27.91 -1.94
CA SER A 123 -0.84 -27.24 -0.70
C SER A 123 -1.80 -28.13 0.10
N VAL A 124 -1.49 -28.34 1.38
CA VAL A 124 -2.42 -28.96 2.34
C VAL A 124 -3.56 -27.97 2.62
N PRO A 125 -4.80 -28.38 2.95
CA PRO A 125 -5.91 -27.44 3.21
C PRO A 125 -5.60 -26.32 4.21
N TYR A 126 -4.80 -26.59 5.25
CA TYR A 126 -4.34 -25.58 6.21
C TYR A 126 -3.36 -24.57 5.58
N ALA A 127 -2.50 -24.99 4.65
CA ALA A 127 -1.59 -24.11 3.92
C ALA A 127 -2.32 -23.25 2.88
N LEU A 128 -3.42 -23.74 2.29
CA LEU A 128 -4.33 -22.93 1.47
C LEU A 128 -5.02 -21.82 2.30
N TYR A 129 -5.41 -22.14 3.54
CA TYR A 129 -6.02 -21.17 4.44
C TYR A 129 -4.99 -20.16 5.00
N ALA A 130 -3.79 -20.62 5.34
CA ALA A 130 -2.70 -19.78 5.89
C ALA A 130 -1.94 -18.97 4.81
N GLY A 131 -1.77 -19.51 3.59
CA GLY A 131 -1.16 -18.81 2.46
C GLY A 131 -2.09 -17.79 1.78
N SER A 132 -3.37 -17.80 2.13
CA SER A 132 -4.36 -16.80 1.69
C SER A 132 -4.46 -15.60 2.63
N SER A 133 -3.68 -15.53 3.71
CA SER A 133 -3.55 -14.32 4.53
C SER A 133 -2.65 -13.28 3.84
N ALA A 134 -2.90 -13.02 2.54
CA ALA A 134 -2.43 -11.79 1.93
C ALA A 134 -2.84 -10.65 2.86
N ASN A 135 -1.90 -9.78 3.22
CA ASN A 135 -2.20 -8.62 4.05
C ASN A 135 -3.37 -7.87 3.39
N LYS A 136 -4.56 -8.00 3.96
CA LYS A 136 -5.74 -7.31 3.45
C LYS A 136 -5.77 -5.87 3.91
N GLY A 137 -4.76 -5.42 4.65
CA GLY A 137 -4.71 -4.10 5.24
C GLY A 137 -5.59 -3.99 6.48
N LYS A 138 -5.32 -2.97 7.27
CA LYS A 138 -6.24 -2.49 8.32
C LYS A 138 -7.27 -1.58 7.68
N THR A 139 -8.48 -1.56 8.24
CA THR A 139 -9.55 -0.63 7.84
C THR A 139 -9.10 0.82 7.90
N SER A 140 -8.36 1.18 8.95
CA SER A 140 -7.84 2.54 9.14
C SER A 140 -6.36 2.52 9.45
N ILE A 141 -5.62 3.40 8.80
CA ILE A 141 -4.22 3.70 9.10
C ILE A 141 -4.18 5.05 9.81
N ILE A 142 -3.48 5.10 10.94
CA ILE A 142 -3.32 6.32 11.74
C ILE A 142 -1.83 6.58 11.94
N LEU A 143 -1.36 7.73 11.47
CA LEU A 143 0.00 8.24 11.69
C LEU A 143 -0.11 9.53 12.52
N THR A 144 0.60 9.60 13.63
CA THR A 144 0.51 10.73 14.57
C THR A 144 1.76 10.84 15.44
N GLY A 145 1.86 11.95 16.17
CA GLY A 145 2.94 12.21 17.13
C GLY A 145 4.29 12.37 16.44
N SER A 146 5.35 11.90 17.08
CA SER A 146 6.73 12.11 16.61
C SER A 146 7.19 11.11 15.55
N ILE A 147 6.27 10.49 14.80
CA ILE A 147 6.59 9.47 13.79
C ILE A 147 7.54 10.03 12.72
N THR A 148 8.61 9.29 12.44
CA THR A 148 9.59 9.60 11.41
C THR A 148 9.17 9.03 10.05
N ASP A 149 9.76 9.53 8.96
CA ASP A 149 9.49 9.02 7.61
C ASP A 149 9.75 7.51 7.49
N ALA A 150 10.82 7.00 8.12
CA ALA A 150 11.15 5.57 8.08
C ALA A 150 10.09 4.72 8.80
N GLU A 151 9.61 5.17 9.97
CA GLU A 151 8.56 4.48 10.72
C GLU A 151 7.23 4.53 9.97
N ALA A 152 6.90 5.67 9.35
CA ALA A 152 5.70 5.82 8.53
C ALA A 152 5.71 4.86 7.34
N VAL A 153 6.84 4.73 6.63
CA VAL A 153 6.99 3.78 5.52
C VAL A 153 6.75 2.34 5.97
N GLU A 154 7.41 1.91 7.05
CA GLU A 154 7.23 0.54 7.56
C GLU A 154 5.79 0.31 8.05
N GLN A 155 5.18 1.30 8.70
CA GLN A 155 3.80 1.21 9.16
C GLN A 155 2.81 1.12 8.00
N ILE A 156 2.93 1.98 6.99
CA ILE A 156 2.06 1.97 5.81
C ILE A 156 2.20 0.64 5.09
N LYS A 157 3.43 0.20 4.80
CA LYS A 157 3.69 -1.10 4.14
C LYS A 157 3.08 -2.28 4.90
N ALA A 158 3.08 -2.24 6.22
CA ALA A 158 2.50 -3.29 7.06
C ALA A 158 0.97 -3.19 7.19
N GLN A 159 0.35 -2.05 6.89
CA GLN A 159 -1.06 -1.80 7.20
C GLN A 159 -1.93 -1.48 5.99
N ILE A 160 -1.35 -1.09 4.86
CA ILE A 160 -2.09 -0.79 3.64
C ILE A 160 -2.46 -2.07 2.90
N GLY A 161 -3.68 -2.12 2.38
CA GLY A 161 -4.17 -3.28 1.63
C GLY A 161 -5.60 -3.11 1.14
N LEU A 162 -6.18 -4.21 0.65
CA LEU A 162 -7.48 -4.24 -0.03
C LEU A 162 -8.67 -3.73 0.80
N TYR A 163 -8.58 -3.77 2.13
CA TYR A 163 -9.61 -3.33 3.07
C TYR A 163 -9.27 -1.99 3.74
N THR A 164 -8.19 -1.32 3.32
CA THR A 164 -7.89 0.01 3.83
C THR A 164 -8.88 1.01 3.25
N GLU A 165 -9.73 1.53 4.13
CA GLU A 165 -10.78 2.49 3.80
C GLU A 165 -10.39 3.90 4.25
N ASN A 166 -9.60 4.04 5.31
CA ASN A 166 -9.32 5.34 5.89
C ASN A 166 -7.83 5.54 6.15
N VAL A 167 -7.34 6.73 5.85
CA VAL A 167 -5.99 7.17 6.20
C VAL A 167 -6.08 8.49 6.93
N TYR A 168 -5.59 8.49 8.17
CA TYR A 168 -5.51 9.66 9.04
C TYR A 168 -4.04 9.93 9.35
N VAL A 169 -3.54 11.09 8.93
CA VAL A 169 -2.19 11.58 9.22
C VAL A 169 -2.34 12.90 9.94
N THR A 170 -2.37 12.83 11.26
CA THR A 170 -2.75 13.97 12.11
C THR A 170 -1.66 14.25 13.12
N ASN A 171 -1.18 15.50 13.18
CA ASN A 171 -0.21 15.92 14.19
C ASN A 171 1.09 15.08 14.16
N ALA A 172 1.50 14.62 12.97
CA ALA A 172 2.74 13.87 12.75
C ALA A 172 3.94 14.83 12.66
N SER A 173 4.43 15.26 13.82
CA SER A 173 5.35 16.40 13.97
C SER A 173 6.72 16.20 13.31
N ASN A 174 7.20 14.96 13.17
CA ASN A 174 8.49 14.66 12.53
C ASN A 174 8.37 14.19 11.08
N LEU A 175 7.14 13.98 10.59
CA LEU A 175 6.91 13.48 9.24
C LEU A 175 7.19 14.58 8.22
N THR A 176 8.06 14.30 7.26
CA THR A 176 8.43 15.23 6.18
C THR A 176 7.92 14.76 4.82
N THR A 177 7.78 13.45 4.64
CA THR A 177 7.26 12.84 3.42
C THR A 177 6.22 11.78 3.74
N LEU A 178 5.15 11.73 2.94
CA LEU A 178 4.10 10.74 3.04
C LEU A 178 3.92 10.05 1.69
N ASP A 179 4.07 8.73 1.66
CA ASP A 179 3.88 7.91 0.46
C ASP A 179 2.69 6.97 0.65
N LEU A 180 1.58 7.26 -0.03
CA LEU A 180 0.37 6.46 -0.07
C LEU A 180 0.15 5.91 -1.49
N SER A 181 1.21 5.65 -2.25
CA SER A 181 1.10 5.18 -3.63
C SER A 181 0.42 3.81 -3.74
N GLU A 182 0.30 3.03 -2.67
CA GLU A 182 -0.45 1.77 -2.66
C GLU A 182 -1.97 1.98 -2.42
N ALA A 183 -2.40 3.17 -1.99
CA ALA A 183 -3.81 3.48 -1.79
C ALA A 183 -4.51 3.64 -3.15
N LYS A 184 -5.62 2.91 -3.33
CA LYS A 184 -6.41 2.95 -4.57
C LYS A 184 -7.75 3.66 -4.41
N ASN A 185 -8.55 3.22 -3.45
CA ASN A 185 -9.82 3.84 -3.12
C ASN A 185 -9.86 4.05 -1.61
N LEU A 186 -10.33 5.21 -1.17
CA LEU A 186 -10.52 5.51 0.24
C LEU A 186 -11.94 6.00 0.47
N ILE A 187 -12.47 5.72 1.66
CA ILE A 187 -13.58 6.50 2.20
C ILE A 187 -13.02 7.84 2.65
N ASN A 188 -12.07 7.87 3.59
CA ASN A 188 -11.52 9.14 4.10
C ASN A 188 -10.01 9.23 3.92
N LEU A 189 -9.55 10.40 3.48
CA LEU A 189 -8.14 10.80 3.49
C LEU A 189 -8.01 12.12 4.23
N ILE A 190 -7.52 12.06 5.47
CA ILE A 190 -7.36 13.23 6.33
C ILE A 190 -5.87 13.40 6.65
N ILE A 191 -5.28 14.51 6.24
CA ILE A 191 -3.87 14.85 6.44
C ILE A 191 -3.82 16.25 7.05
N GLN A 192 -3.73 16.32 8.37
CA GLN A 192 -3.91 17.57 9.12
C GLN A 192 -2.79 17.82 10.14
N ASP A 193 -2.46 19.10 10.32
CA ASP A 193 -1.57 19.58 11.39
C ASP A 193 -0.15 18.97 11.35
N ASN A 194 0.35 18.60 10.17
CA ASN A 194 1.70 18.05 10.01
C ASN A 194 2.67 19.16 9.64
N ALA A 195 3.16 19.88 10.67
CA ALA A 195 3.97 21.09 10.51
C ALA A 195 5.23 20.93 9.64
N ASN A 196 5.77 19.71 9.53
CA ASN A 196 6.97 19.40 8.76
C ASN A 196 6.71 18.70 7.42
N LEU A 197 5.47 18.31 7.13
CA LEU A 197 5.12 17.54 5.93
C LEU A 197 5.27 18.43 4.69
N ALA A 198 6.19 18.05 3.81
CA ALA A 198 6.56 18.81 2.61
C ALA A 198 6.09 18.16 1.31
N SER A 199 5.81 16.85 1.33
CA SER A 199 5.43 16.06 0.16
C SER A 199 4.43 14.96 0.51
N ILE A 200 3.40 14.82 -0.33
CA ILE A 200 2.41 13.73 -0.29
C ILE A 200 2.39 13.07 -1.66
N LYS A 201 2.47 11.73 -1.70
CA LYS A 201 2.28 10.93 -2.91
C LYS A 201 1.03 10.07 -2.80
N VAL A 202 0.21 10.11 -3.83
CA VAL A 202 -1.10 9.44 -3.94
C VAL A 202 -1.29 8.93 -5.37
N ASP A 203 -0.25 8.30 -5.91
CA ASP A 203 -0.10 8.06 -7.35
C ASP A 203 -1.16 7.14 -7.94
N ASN A 204 -1.76 6.26 -7.13
CA ASN A 204 -2.77 5.30 -7.56
C ASN A 204 -4.18 5.57 -6.99
N LEU A 205 -4.38 6.66 -6.26
CA LEU A 205 -5.67 6.99 -5.66
C LEU A 205 -6.66 7.42 -6.75
N THR A 206 -7.68 6.61 -7.00
CA THR A 206 -8.68 6.81 -8.06
C THR A 206 -9.98 7.43 -7.57
N GLU A 207 -10.44 7.12 -6.36
CA GLU A 207 -11.69 7.63 -5.80
C GLU A 207 -11.57 7.88 -4.29
N VAL A 208 -12.25 8.94 -3.82
CA VAL A 208 -12.50 9.17 -2.39
C VAL A 208 -14.01 9.31 -2.17
N TYR A 209 -14.58 8.46 -1.32
CA TYR A 209 -16.03 8.35 -1.15
C TYR A 209 -16.60 9.27 -0.04
N GLY A 210 -15.82 9.47 1.00
CA GLY A 210 -16.05 10.43 2.08
C GLY A 210 -15.07 11.58 1.95
N ASP A 211 -14.47 11.98 3.07
CA ASP A 211 -13.81 13.27 3.17
C ASP A 211 -12.37 13.23 2.66
N LEU A 212 -11.97 14.31 1.97
CA LEU A 212 -10.61 14.55 1.52
C LEU A 212 -10.17 15.87 2.14
N GLU A 213 -9.47 15.78 3.27
CA GLU A 213 -9.06 16.94 4.04
C GLU A 213 -7.53 17.00 4.09
N ILE A 214 -6.93 18.05 3.53
CA ILE A 214 -5.49 18.29 3.59
C ILE A 214 -5.29 19.69 4.16
N GLU A 215 -5.10 19.78 5.47
CA GLU A 215 -5.12 21.06 6.18
C GLU A 215 -3.90 21.30 7.06
N ASN A 216 -3.50 22.56 7.22
CA ASN A 216 -2.45 22.98 8.15
C ASN A 216 -1.08 22.27 7.94
N ASN A 217 -0.75 21.85 6.71
CA ASN A 217 0.56 21.28 6.37
C ASN A 217 1.47 22.39 5.84
N ALA A 218 2.01 23.19 6.76
CA ALA A 218 2.67 24.47 6.45
C ALA A 218 3.84 24.38 5.44
N LYS A 219 4.49 23.22 5.30
CA LYS A 219 5.61 23.00 4.37
C LYS A 219 5.22 22.34 3.04
N LEU A 220 3.97 21.90 2.88
CA LEU A 220 3.51 21.25 1.66
C LEU A 220 3.55 22.26 0.51
N SER A 221 4.38 21.98 -0.51
CA SER A 221 4.67 22.95 -1.58
C SER A 221 3.88 22.72 -2.87
N SER A 222 3.49 21.47 -3.11
CA SER A 222 2.69 21.08 -4.26
C SER A 222 1.85 19.85 -3.92
N LEU A 223 0.73 19.68 -4.60
CA LEU A 223 -0.14 18.54 -4.41
C LEU A 223 -0.72 18.12 -5.76
N THR A 224 -0.55 16.84 -6.07
CA THR A 224 -1.01 16.26 -7.34
C THR A 224 -1.69 14.93 -7.08
N PHE A 225 -2.89 14.79 -7.64
CA PHE A 225 -3.67 13.55 -7.66
C PHE A 225 -3.71 13.03 -9.10
N PRO A 226 -2.69 12.30 -9.55
CA PRO A 226 -2.46 12.04 -10.97
C PRO A 226 -3.56 11.20 -11.61
N VAL A 227 -4.24 10.34 -10.84
CA VAL A 227 -5.25 9.41 -11.37
C VAL A 227 -6.62 9.51 -10.68
N LEU A 228 -6.82 10.49 -9.80
CA LEU A 228 -8.08 10.66 -9.08
C LEU A 228 -9.18 11.13 -10.03
N LYS A 229 -10.27 10.37 -10.10
CA LYS A 229 -11.38 10.57 -11.04
C LYS A 229 -12.63 11.17 -10.40
N ALA A 230 -12.87 10.84 -9.13
CA ALA A 230 -14.09 11.22 -8.44
C ALA A 230 -13.86 11.51 -6.95
N LEU A 231 -14.56 12.54 -6.49
CA LEU A 231 -14.66 12.95 -5.09
C LEU A 231 -16.15 12.96 -4.70
N TYR A 232 -16.56 12.04 -3.84
CA TYR A 232 -17.96 11.92 -3.44
C TYR A 232 -18.26 12.49 -2.05
N GLY A 233 -17.23 12.87 -1.28
CA GLY A 233 -17.38 13.51 0.04
C GLY A 233 -18.02 14.89 -0.03
N TYR A 234 -18.62 15.31 1.08
CA TYR A 234 -19.07 16.70 1.23
C TYR A 234 -17.88 17.62 1.53
N ASP A 235 -16.93 17.11 2.33
CA ASP A 235 -15.80 17.87 2.83
C ASP A 235 -14.54 17.51 2.02
N THR A 236 -14.46 18.06 0.80
CA THR A 236 -13.22 18.10 0.03
C THR A 236 -12.55 19.44 0.28
N SER A 237 -11.64 19.47 1.25
CA SER A 237 -10.98 20.68 1.73
C SER A 237 -9.46 20.57 1.61
N ILE A 238 -8.82 21.59 1.05
CA ILE A 238 -7.36 21.75 1.05
C ILE A 238 -7.09 23.14 1.59
N LEU A 239 -6.92 23.25 2.91
CA LEU A 239 -6.95 24.52 3.62
C LEU A 239 -5.64 24.83 4.34
N ASN A 240 -5.31 26.11 4.47
CA ASN A 240 -4.21 26.56 5.36
C ASN A 240 -2.83 25.92 5.07
N ASN A 241 -2.56 25.50 3.84
CA ASN A 241 -1.24 25.00 3.45
C ASN A 241 -0.41 26.17 2.89
N ALA A 242 0.16 26.98 3.79
CA ALA A 242 0.75 28.29 3.44
C ALA A 242 1.82 28.25 2.33
N ALA A 243 2.60 27.17 2.22
CA ALA A 243 3.63 27.00 1.19
C ALA A 243 3.12 26.40 -0.13
N LEU A 244 1.85 25.99 -0.20
CA LEU A 244 1.29 25.26 -1.34
C LEU A 244 1.14 26.19 -2.53
N LYS A 245 1.87 25.92 -3.62
CA LYS A 245 1.87 26.77 -4.83
C LYS A 245 0.96 26.25 -5.93
N LYS A 246 0.77 24.93 -5.97
CA LYS A 246 0.05 24.24 -7.05
C LYS A 246 -0.77 23.08 -6.51
N ILE A 247 -2.00 22.99 -6.99
CA ILE A 247 -2.90 21.84 -6.84
C ILE A 247 -3.25 21.31 -8.24
N SER A 248 -3.22 19.99 -8.43
CA SER A 248 -3.48 19.37 -9.73
C SER A 248 -4.29 18.08 -9.62
N PHE A 249 -5.39 18.04 -10.35
CA PHE A 249 -6.31 16.92 -10.50
C PHE A 249 -6.57 16.66 -12.01
N PRO A 250 -5.58 16.14 -12.76
CA PRO A 250 -5.66 16.01 -14.21
C PRO A 250 -6.81 15.13 -14.71
N LEU A 251 -7.24 14.13 -13.92
CA LEU A 251 -8.28 13.17 -14.30
C LEU A 251 -9.61 13.34 -13.55
N LEU A 252 -9.75 14.36 -12.70
CA LEU A 252 -10.96 14.55 -11.91
C LEU A 252 -12.11 14.98 -12.81
N THR A 253 -13.15 14.17 -12.87
CA THR A 253 -14.35 14.40 -13.69
C THR A 253 -15.56 14.83 -12.86
N THR A 254 -15.59 14.41 -11.60
CA THR A 254 -16.75 14.57 -10.72
C THR A 254 -16.32 14.92 -9.31
N ALA A 255 -16.94 15.92 -8.72
CA ALA A 255 -16.84 16.22 -7.29
C ALA A 255 -18.23 16.52 -6.71
N ARG A 256 -18.42 16.58 -5.39
CA ARG A 256 -19.63 17.21 -4.81
C ARG A 256 -19.43 18.69 -4.55
N GLY A 257 -18.29 19.04 -3.99
CA GLY A 257 -17.81 20.39 -3.74
C GLY A 257 -16.30 20.35 -3.64
N ILE A 258 -15.66 21.50 -3.76
CA ILE A 258 -14.22 21.64 -3.67
C ILE A 258 -13.93 22.96 -2.98
N ASP A 259 -13.22 22.92 -1.85
CA ASP A 259 -12.74 24.09 -1.13
C ASP A 259 -11.22 24.07 -1.02
N PHE A 260 -10.56 24.93 -1.79
CA PHE A 260 -9.12 25.16 -1.70
C PHE A 260 -8.86 26.58 -1.21
N SER A 261 -9.20 26.88 0.04
CA SER A 261 -9.04 28.22 0.61
C SER A 261 -7.85 28.36 1.56
N TYR A 262 -7.44 29.60 1.83
CA TYR A 262 -6.38 29.92 2.80
C TYR A 262 -5.01 29.32 2.47
N ASN A 263 -4.72 29.06 1.20
CA ASN A 263 -3.40 28.62 0.76
C ASN A 263 -2.65 29.85 0.21
N ALA A 264 -2.02 30.61 1.10
CA ALA A 264 -1.46 31.92 0.81
C ALA A 264 -0.46 32.00 -0.37
N SER A 265 0.15 30.88 -0.78
CA SER A 265 1.07 30.82 -1.93
C SER A 265 0.45 30.21 -3.20
N LEU A 266 -0.81 29.76 -3.15
CA LEU A 266 -1.46 28.98 -4.19
C LEU A 266 -1.79 29.86 -5.39
N ASN A 267 -1.08 29.63 -6.49
CA ASN A 267 -1.18 30.44 -7.71
C ASN A 267 -1.62 29.62 -8.93
N SER A 268 -1.75 28.30 -8.80
CA SER A 268 -2.17 27.41 -9.89
C SER A 268 -3.06 26.28 -9.38
N ILE A 269 -4.24 26.14 -10.00
CA ILE A 269 -5.17 25.03 -9.77
C ILE A 269 -5.47 24.39 -11.13
N ASP A 270 -5.21 23.09 -11.28
CA ASP A 270 -5.52 22.40 -12.51
C ASP A 270 -6.57 21.30 -12.31
N ILE A 271 -7.74 21.48 -12.93
CA ILE A 271 -8.92 20.60 -12.91
C ILE A 271 -9.53 20.53 -14.33
N PRO A 272 -8.76 20.07 -15.33
CA PRO A 272 -9.12 20.28 -16.74
C PRO A 272 -10.31 19.44 -17.20
N LEU A 273 -10.60 18.32 -16.53
CA LEU A 273 -11.65 17.38 -16.92
C LEU A 273 -12.89 17.44 -16.04
N LEU A 274 -12.97 18.39 -15.10
CA LEU A 274 -14.13 18.50 -14.21
C LEU A 274 -15.38 18.79 -15.05
N ALA A 275 -16.34 17.87 -14.99
CA ALA A 275 -17.55 17.90 -15.81
C ALA A 275 -18.82 18.01 -14.96
N SER A 276 -18.80 17.48 -13.72
CA SER A 276 -19.97 17.52 -12.86
C SER A 276 -19.65 17.80 -11.39
N LEU A 277 -20.58 18.52 -10.76
CA LEU A 277 -20.72 18.71 -9.34
C LEU A 277 -22.04 18.06 -8.91
N HIS A 278 -22.00 17.12 -7.97
CA HIS A 278 -23.09 16.16 -7.75
C HIS A 278 -24.38 16.72 -7.10
N ILE A 279 -24.43 17.99 -6.69
CA ILE A 279 -25.62 18.60 -6.04
C ILE A 279 -25.87 20.05 -6.48
N SER A 280 -27.13 20.47 -6.48
CA SER A 280 -27.50 21.88 -6.45
C SER A 280 -27.05 22.46 -5.10
N GLN A 281 -26.31 23.57 -5.09
CA GLN A 281 -25.55 24.12 -3.94
C GLN A 281 -24.16 23.50 -3.70
N SER A 282 -23.54 22.94 -4.74
CA SER A 282 -22.11 22.59 -4.69
C SER A 282 -21.25 23.83 -4.45
N ASN A 283 -20.38 23.76 -3.44
CA ASN A 283 -19.41 24.81 -3.12
C ASN A 283 -18.15 24.63 -3.99
N THR A 284 -17.78 25.65 -4.75
CA THR A 284 -16.49 25.78 -5.41
C THR A 284 -15.80 27.02 -4.85
N VAL A 285 -14.97 26.82 -3.84
CA VAL A 285 -14.38 27.91 -3.05
C VAL A 285 -12.88 27.87 -3.22
N PHE A 286 -12.32 28.90 -3.85
CA PHE A 286 -10.88 29.07 -4.05
C PHE A 286 -10.45 30.44 -3.51
N SER A 287 -10.88 30.76 -2.28
CA SER A 287 -10.70 32.07 -1.66
C SER A 287 -9.41 32.18 -0.82
N HIS A 288 -8.95 33.38 -0.49
CA HIS A 288 -7.78 33.56 0.39
C HIS A 288 -6.50 32.87 -0.13
N ASN A 289 -6.28 32.92 -1.45
CA ASN A 289 -5.11 32.36 -2.12
C ASN A 289 -4.28 33.45 -2.83
N ALA A 290 -3.37 33.06 -3.72
CA ALA A 290 -2.57 33.96 -4.56
C ALA A 290 -2.81 33.70 -6.06
N LEU A 291 -4.06 33.39 -6.45
CA LEU A 291 -4.39 33.07 -7.84
C LEU A 291 -4.33 34.34 -8.69
N PRO A 292 -3.56 34.38 -9.79
CA PRO A 292 -3.53 35.54 -10.69
C PRO A 292 -4.82 35.61 -11.53
N SER A 293 -5.14 36.80 -12.06
CA SER A 293 -6.34 37.00 -12.90
C SER A 293 -6.44 36.03 -14.08
N SER A 294 -5.31 35.58 -14.65
CA SER A 294 -5.30 34.56 -15.71
C SER A 294 -5.85 33.20 -15.24
N GLN A 295 -5.51 32.80 -14.01
CA GLN A 295 -6.00 31.59 -13.38
C GLN A 295 -7.48 31.73 -13.01
N ILE A 296 -7.90 32.90 -12.52
CA ILE A 296 -9.32 33.23 -12.27
C ILE A 296 -10.15 33.10 -13.56
N ASN A 297 -9.69 33.70 -14.66
CA ASN A 297 -10.35 33.60 -15.96
C ASN A 297 -10.47 32.14 -16.44
N LEU A 298 -9.40 31.35 -16.30
CA LEU A 298 -9.39 29.94 -16.67
C LEU A 298 -10.43 29.13 -15.87
N ILE A 299 -10.52 29.37 -14.56
CA ILE A 299 -11.48 28.69 -13.68
C ILE A 299 -12.92 29.06 -14.09
N LEU A 300 -13.21 30.35 -14.25
CA LEU A 300 -14.54 30.82 -14.67
C LEU A 300 -14.97 30.18 -16.01
N SER A 301 -14.06 30.15 -16.98
CA SER A 301 -14.31 29.54 -18.29
C SER A 301 -14.62 28.05 -18.19
N ARG A 302 -13.85 27.30 -17.38
CA ARG A 302 -14.10 25.87 -17.14
C ARG A 302 -15.47 25.63 -16.51
N LEU A 303 -15.84 26.41 -15.49
CA LEU A 303 -17.09 26.26 -14.74
C LEU A 303 -18.35 26.51 -15.58
N LEU A 304 -18.26 27.15 -16.75
CA LEU A 304 -19.38 27.29 -17.69
C LEU A 304 -19.89 25.95 -18.22
N ASN A 305 -19.02 24.94 -18.29
CA ASN A 305 -19.33 23.62 -18.84
C ASN A 305 -19.52 22.55 -17.75
N VAL A 306 -19.48 22.94 -16.48
CA VAL A 306 -19.68 22.04 -15.34
C VAL A 306 -21.17 21.98 -14.98
N SER A 307 -21.70 20.75 -14.93
CA SER A 307 -23.07 20.45 -14.47
C SER A 307 -23.14 20.50 -12.93
N PRO A 308 -24.25 20.93 -12.30
CA PRO A 308 -25.41 21.57 -12.90
C PRO A 308 -25.07 22.95 -13.45
N SER A 309 -25.77 23.41 -14.49
CA SER A 309 -25.51 24.73 -15.11
C SER A 309 -25.81 25.92 -14.19
N SER A 310 -26.61 25.73 -13.14
CA SER A 310 -27.14 26.73 -12.21
C SER A 310 -27.04 26.28 -10.76
N GLY A 311 -27.21 27.20 -9.81
CA GLY A 311 -27.28 26.88 -8.38
C GLY A 311 -25.94 26.51 -7.73
N LYS A 312 -24.81 26.80 -8.39
CA LYS A 312 -23.47 26.65 -7.79
C LYS A 312 -23.13 27.86 -6.93
N TYR A 313 -22.43 27.64 -5.82
CA TYR A 313 -21.76 28.69 -5.07
C TYR A 313 -20.29 28.72 -5.49
N ILE A 314 -19.87 29.79 -6.14
CA ILE A 314 -18.52 29.98 -6.67
C ILE A 314 -17.90 31.18 -5.97
N ASP A 315 -16.84 30.95 -5.21
CA ASP A 315 -16.12 32.00 -4.51
C ASP A 315 -14.64 31.98 -4.89
N LEU A 316 -14.21 33.01 -5.62
CA LEU A 316 -12.84 33.22 -6.06
C LEU A 316 -12.26 34.50 -5.44
N SER A 317 -12.89 35.03 -4.38
CA SER A 317 -12.52 36.30 -3.75
C SER A 317 -11.36 36.19 -2.76
N GLN A 318 -10.92 37.34 -2.27
CA GLN A 318 -9.84 37.50 -1.30
C GLN A 318 -8.51 36.96 -1.80
N GLN A 319 -8.17 37.16 -3.07
CA GLN A 319 -6.82 36.83 -3.54
C GLN A 319 -5.82 37.86 -3.01
N ASN A 320 -4.59 37.40 -2.73
CA ASN A 320 -3.48 38.25 -2.32
C ASN A 320 -2.23 37.95 -3.18
N PRO A 321 -1.85 38.83 -4.12
CA PRO A 321 -2.48 40.12 -4.42
C PRO A 321 -3.88 39.96 -5.05
N SER A 322 -4.67 41.04 -5.02
CA SER A 322 -6.01 41.05 -5.60
C SER A 322 -6.00 40.70 -7.08
N ALA A 323 -6.92 39.83 -7.51
CA ALA A 323 -7.00 39.27 -8.85
C ALA A 323 -8.42 39.34 -9.42
N VAL A 324 -8.76 40.50 -9.99
CA VAL A 324 -10.04 40.72 -10.67
C VAL A 324 -10.09 39.96 -12.00
N PRO A 325 -11.26 39.40 -12.41
CA PRO A 325 -11.44 38.83 -13.75
C PRO A 325 -11.22 39.89 -14.84
N THR A 326 -10.70 39.45 -16.00
CA THR A 326 -10.41 40.36 -17.13
C THR A 326 -10.86 39.77 -18.46
N GLY A 327 -11.14 40.62 -19.45
CA GLY A 327 -11.51 40.19 -20.81
C GLY A 327 -12.66 39.18 -20.83
N GLN A 328 -12.44 38.01 -21.43
CA GLN A 328 -13.44 36.93 -21.49
C GLN A 328 -13.90 36.47 -20.09
N GLY A 329 -13.05 36.54 -19.06
CA GLY A 329 -13.42 36.16 -17.70
C GLY A 329 -14.56 37.02 -17.11
N ILE A 330 -14.66 38.29 -17.51
CA ILE A 330 -15.78 39.16 -17.09
C ILE A 330 -17.10 38.64 -17.69
N LEU A 331 -17.08 38.25 -18.97
CA LEU A 331 -18.23 37.70 -19.68
C LEU A 331 -18.62 36.32 -19.13
N ASP A 332 -17.64 35.48 -18.81
CA ASP A 332 -17.85 34.16 -18.23
C ASP A 332 -18.48 34.28 -16.83
N LYS A 333 -17.99 35.20 -15.99
CA LYS A 333 -18.61 35.54 -14.69
C LYS A 333 -20.06 35.98 -14.86
N ALA A 334 -20.33 36.93 -15.75
CA ALA A 334 -21.69 37.42 -16.01
C ALA A 334 -22.61 36.30 -16.50
N THR A 335 -22.10 35.41 -17.37
CA THR A 335 -22.85 34.25 -17.87
C THR A 335 -23.20 33.28 -16.75
N LEU A 336 -22.25 32.94 -15.87
CA LEU A 336 -22.51 32.10 -14.70
C LEU A 336 -23.59 32.72 -13.79
N ILE A 337 -23.52 34.02 -13.51
CA ILE A 337 -24.53 34.72 -12.71
C ILE A 337 -25.91 34.68 -13.40
N SER A 338 -25.97 34.95 -14.71
CA SER A 338 -27.23 34.93 -15.47
C SER A 338 -27.89 33.55 -15.50
N ARG A 339 -27.10 32.48 -15.39
CA ARG A 339 -27.57 31.10 -15.26
C ARG A 339 -28.03 30.76 -13.83
N GLY A 340 -28.02 31.71 -12.90
CA GLY A 340 -28.47 31.50 -11.51
C GLY A 340 -27.42 30.86 -10.60
N ASN A 341 -26.13 31.13 -10.83
CA ASN A 341 -25.06 30.77 -9.90
C ASN A 341 -24.69 31.99 -9.02
N SER A 342 -24.28 31.76 -7.78
CA SER A 342 -23.68 32.80 -6.93
C SER A 342 -22.19 32.86 -7.25
N VAL A 343 -21.67 34.02 -7.68
CA VAL A 343 -20.27 34.16 -8.09
C VAL A 343 -19.62 35.38 -7.43
N SER A 344 -18.64 35.14 -6.57
CA SER A 344 -17.80 36.16 -5.92
C SER A 344 -16.40 36.13 -6.50
N THR A 345 -15.85 37.32 -6.79
CA THR A 345 -14.45 37.53 -7.17
C THR A 345 -13.98 38.81 -6.48
N ASP A 346 -12.68 39.08 -6.50
CA ASP A 346 -12.14 40.39 -6.10
C ASP A 346 -12.75 41.57 -6.87
#